data_AF-A0A5B0C0U7-F1
#
_entry.id   AF-A0A5B0C0U7-F1
#
_cell.length_a   1.000
_cell.length_b   1.000
_cell.length_c   1.000
_cell.angle_alpha   90.00
_cell.angle_beta   90.00
_cell.angle_gamma   90.00
#
_symmetry.space_group_name_H-M   'P 1'
#
loop_
_entity.id
_entity.type
_entity.pdbx_description
1 polymer ?
#
loop_
_entity_poly.entity_id
_entity_poly.type
_entity_poly.pdbx_seq_one_letter_code
_entity_poly.pdbx_strand_id
1 'polypeptide(L)'
;MTSTRVGIGKVAESHRCTSSCLYWPLCNQTCRELNAMQRDMDLIRAIILKLESWELKPGAIMVSNDIENDFQVDGYTAHQISYHFNLIAENGWIDTAGRNPTSRGFTFRSLTSKGHDFADSVRDDKIWATTKEGALKAGGFTLELLGNLAKGLVKKQLEKHTGIEL
;
A
#
# COMPACT_ATOMS: atom_id res chain seq x y z
N MET A 1 0.70 49.40 -17.56
CA MET A 1 -0.58 49.49 -16.82
C MET A 1 -1.63 48.95 -17.78
N THR A 2 -2.36 47.86 -17.56
CA THR A 2 -2.79 47.22 -16.32
C THR A 2 -3.05 45.74 -16.62
N SER A 3 -2.49 44.88 -15.76
CA SER A 3 -2.88 43.49 -15.59
C SER A 3 -4.27 43.41 -14.98
N THR A 4 -5.12 42.50 -15.43
CA THR A 4 -6.24 42.02 -14.60
C THR A 4 -6.46 40.53 -14.87
N ARG A 5 -6.13 39.73 -13.84
CA ARG A 5 -6.52 38.32 -13.70
C ARG A 5 -8.02 38.22 -13.47
N VAL A 6 -8.66 37.21 -14.07
CA VAL A 6 -9.78 36.49 -13.46
C VAL A 6 -9.55 35.01 -13.76
N GLY A 7 -9.43 34.19 -12.72
CA GLY A 7 -9.26 32.74 -12.83
C GLY A 7 -10.44 32.02 -12.20
N ILE A 8 -10.92 30.96 -12.86
CA ILE A 8 -11.84 29.91 -12.39
C ILE A 8 -12.07 29.00 -13.62
N GLY A 9 -12.04 27.67 -13.59
CA GLY A 9 -11.74 26.68 -12.58
C GLY A 9 -11.41 25.37 -13.30
N LYS A 10 -10.56 24.55 -12.69
CA LYS A 10 -10.31 23.18 -13.14
C LYS A 10 -11.56 22.35 -12.87
N VAL A 11 -12.33 22.05 -13.90
CA VAL A 11 -13.23 20.89 -13.90
C VAL A 11 -12.66 19.93 -14.94
N ALA A 12 -11.68 19.14 -14.51
CA ALA A 12 -11.24 17.99 -15.29
C ALA A 12 -12.29 16.91 -15.10
N GLU A 13 -13.30 16.97 -15.95
CA GLU A 13 -14.44 16.08 -15.99
C GLU A 13 -13.96 14.67 -16.30
N SER A 14 -14.24 13.77 -15.36
CA SER A 14 -13.96 12.34 -15.43
C SER A 14 -14.72 11.71 -16.59
N HIS A 15 -14.07 11.64 -17.75
CA HIS A 15 -14.59 10.87 -18.88
C HIS A 15 -14.44 9.39 -18.54
N ARG A 16 -15.53 8.81 -18.02
CA ARG A 16 -15.72 7.37 -17.83
C ARG A 16 -15.46 6.67 -19.17
N CYS A 17 -14.60 5.65 -19.15
CA CYS A 17 -14.37 4.74 -20.28
C CYS A 17 -15.70 4.00 -20.55
N THR A 18 -16.51 4.50 -21.49
CA THR A 18 -17.79 3.88 -21.91
C THR A 18 -17.56 2.88 -23.05
N SER A 19 -18.50 1.94 -23.22
CA SER A 19 -18.46 0.82 -24.19
C SER A 19 -18.34 1.22 -25.67
N SER A 20 -18.39 2.51 -26.00
CA SER A 20 -18.19 3.04 -27.36
C SER A 20 -16.71 3.10 -27.78
N CYS A 21 -15.74 2.82 -26.90
CA CYS A 21 -14.31 2.94 -27.18
C CYS A 21 -13.66 1.75 -27.94
N LEU A 22 -14.46 0.90 -28.60
CA LEU A 22 -13.97 -0.32 -29.25
C LEU A 22 -13.31 -0.12 -30.63
N TYR A 23 -13.27 1.12 -31.16
CA TYR A 23 -12.82 1.40 -32.53
C TYR A 23 -11.78 2.52 -32.68
N TRP A 24 -10.98 2.80 -31.64
CA TRP A 24 -9.85 3.73 -31.75
C TRP A 24 -8.56 3.17 -31.12
N PRO A 25 -7.46 2.97 -31.88
CA PRO A 25 -6.22 2.36 -31.36
C PRO A 25 -5.60 3.11 -30.17
N LEU A 26 -5.78 4.43 -30.11
CA LEU A 26 -5.27 5.29 -29.02
C LEU A 26 -6.12 5.25 -27.74
N CYS A 27 -7.31 4.62 -27.73
CA CYS A 27 -8.12 4.42 -26.51
C CYS A 27 -7.65 3.21 -25.69
N ASN A 28 -7.06 2.21 -26.34
CA ASN A 28 -6.62 0.98 -25.68
C ASN A 28 -5.39 1.19 -24.78
N GLN A 29 -4.57 2.20 -25.09
CA GLN A 29 -3.37 2.53 -24.31
C GLN A 29 -3.73 3.35 -23.07
N THR A 30 -4.60 4.35 -23.21
CA THR A 30 -5.09 5.19 -22.09
C THR A 30 -6.07 4.46 -21.17
N CYS A 31 -6.96 3.58 -21.66
CA CYS A 31 -7.79 2.76 -20.77
C CYS A 31 -7.02 1.58 -20.13
N ARG A 32 -5.92 1.07 -20.72
CA ARG A 32 -5.00 0.15 -20.02
C ARG A 32 -4.30 0.84 -18.84
N GLU A 33 -3.93 2.11 -19.02
CA GLU A 33 -3.31 2.93 -17.98
C GLU A 33 -4.28 3.30 -16.85
N LEU A 34 -5.60 3.30 -17.11
CA LEU A 34 -6.63 3.64 -16.12
C LEU A 34 -7.12 2.47 -15.23
N ASN A 35 -6.78 1.21 -15.54
CA ASN A 35 -7.28 0.04 -14.81
C ASN A 35 -6.21 -0.94 -14.29
N ALA A 36 -4.92 -0.71 -14.55
CA ALA A 36 -3.86 -1.46 -13.88
C ALA A 36 -3.48 -0.73 -12.58
N MET A 37 -4.11 -1.12 -11.47
CA MET A 37 -3.73 -0.64 -10.14
C MET A 37 -2.25 -0.92 -9.91
N GLN A 38 -1.44 0.13 -9.79
CA GLN A 38 -0.01 0.00 -9.52
C GLN A 38 0.20 -0.23 -8.02
N ARG A 39 1.20 -1.06 -7.69
CA ARG A 39 1.56 -1.33 -6.30
C ARG A 39 2.26 -0.11 -5.69
N ASP A 40 1.60 0.51 -4.72
CA ASP A 40 2.08 1.56 -3.85
C ASP A 40 2.59 0.98 -2.52
N MET A 41 3.86 1.23 -2.23
CA MET A 41 4.54 0.74 -1.04
C MET A 41 4.25 1.57 0.21
N ASP A 42 3.98 2.87 0.06
CA ASP A 42 3.60 3.73 1.17
C ASP A 42 2.22 3.31 1.70
N LEU A 43 1.32 2.92 0.79
CA LEU A 43 0.03 2.33 1.17
C LEU A 43 0.20 0.97 1.87
N ILE A 44 1.07 0.08 1.37
CA ILE A 44 1.32 -1.22 2.01
C ILE A 44 1.84 -1.03 3.45
N ARG A 45 2.80 -0.12 3.63
CA ARG A 45 3.31 0.26 4.96
C ARG A 45 2.18 0.76 5.85
N ALA A 46 1.38 1.70 5.36
CA ALA A 46 0.28 2.27 6.12
C ALA A 46 -0.75 1.22 6.55
N ILE A 47 -1.13 0.30 5.64
CA ILE A 47 -2.06 -0.80 5.95
C ILE A 47 -1.50 -1.70 7.03
N ILE A 48 -0.25 -2.17 6.90
CA ILE A 48 0.37 -3.08 7.88
C ILE A 48 0.43 -2.45 9.28
N LEU A 49 0.94 -1.21 9.37
CA LEU A 49 1.05 -0.52 10.66
C LEU A 49 -0.32 -0.23 11.27
N LYS A 50 -1.32 0.07 10.45
CA LYS A 50 -2.70 0.25 10.92
C LYS A 50 -3.32 -1.06 11.41
N LEU A 51 -3.15 -2.17 10.69
CA LEU A 51 -3.62 -3.48 11.14
C LEU A 51 -2.94 -3.94 12.43
N GLU A 52 -1.66 -3.61 12.60
CA GLU A 52 -0.92 -3.92 13.83
C GLU A 52 -1.43 -3.12 15.04
N SER A 53 -1.89 -1.88 14.82
CA SER A 53 -2.45 -1.04 15.89
C SER A 53 -3.79 -1.54 16.43
N TRP A 54 -4.42 -2.53 15.78
CA TRP A 54 -5.69 -3.09 16.22
C TRP A 54 -5.51 -4.09 17.36
N GLU A 55 -6.09 -3.76 18.51
CA GLU A 55 -6.13 -4.64 19.68
C GLU A 55 -7.21 -5.72 19.51
N LEU A 56 -6.88 -6.78 18.76
CA LEU A 56 -7.73 -7.96 18.63
C LEU A 56 -7.37 -9.01 19.69
N LYS A 57 -8.40 -9.59 20.32
CA LYS A 57 -8.20 -10.76 21.18
C LYS A 57 -7.66 -11.93 20.36
N PRO A 58 -6.78 -12.77 20.91
CA PRO A 58 -6.31 -13.97 20.22
C PRO A 58 -7.48 -14.82 19.69
N GLY A 59 -7.44 -15.14 18.40
CA GLY A 59 -8.49 -15.92 17.71
C GLY A 59 -9.73 -15.13 17.29
N ALA A 60 -9.83 -13.83 17.60
CA ALA A 60 -10.88 -12.98 17.06
C ALA A 60 -10.71 -12.81 15.54
N ILE A 61 -11.82 -12.73 14.82
CA ILE A 61 -11.85 -12.44 13.39
C ILE A 61 -12.58 -11.12 13.22
N MET A 62 -11.86 -10.10 12.75
CA MET A 62 -12.46 -8.85 12.32
C MET A 62 -13.01 -9.02 10.91
N VAL A 63 -14.22 -8.54 10.68
CA VAL A 63 -14.86 -8.51 9.36
C VAL A 63 -15.28 -7.09 9.09
N SER A 64 -14.64 -6.46 8.11
CA SER A 64 -15.12 -5.20 7.53
C SER A 64 -15.93 -5.52 6.29
N ASN A 65 -17.16 -4.98 6.22
CA ASN A 65 -17.98 -5.04 5.01
C ASN A 65 -17.92 -3.72 4.23
N ASP A 66 -17.35 -2.68 4.82
CA ASP A 66 -17.22 -1.35 4.24
C ASP A 66 -15.88 -0.71 4.60
N ILE A 67 -14.87 -0.96 3.75
CA ILE A 67 -13.53 -0.40 3.92
C ILE A 67 -13.55 1.12 4.00
N GLU A 68 -14.48 1.79 3.30
CA GLU A 68 -14.55 3.25 3.30
C GLU A 68 -14.86 3.83 4.66
N ASN A 69 -15.53 3.08 5.55
CA ASN A 69 -15.88 3.55 6.88
C ASN A 69 -15.06 2.86 7.98
N ASP A 70 -14.79 1.56 7.84
CA ASP A 70 -14.12 0.78 8.88
C ASP A 70 -12.58 0.89 8.82
N PHE A 71 -12.02 1.17 7.63
CA PHE A 71 -10.57 1.11 7.40
C PHE A 71 -10.04 2.19 6.45
N GLN A 72 -10.25 3.46 6.82
CA GLN A 72 -9.74 4.61 6.05
C GLN A 72 -8.22 4.80 6.15
N VAL A 73 -7.56 5.02 5.01
CA VAL A 73 -6.16 5.46 4.97
C VAL A 73 -6.13 6.77 4.18
N ASP A 74 -5.58 7.83 4.80
CA ASP A 74 -5.59 9.17 4.22
C ASP A 74 -4.94 9.20 2.83
N GLY A 75 -5.63 9.81 1.87
CA GLY A 75 -5.15 9.94 0.49
C GLY A 75 -5.41 8.71 -0.40
N TYR A 76 -6.06 7.66 0.11
CA TYR A 76 -6.33 6.44 -0.64
C TYR A 76 -7.82 6.06 -0.69
N THR A 77 -8.25 5.54 -1.83
CA THR A 77 -9.60 5.03 -2.03
C THR A 77 -9.75 3.61 -1.47
N ALA A 78 -10.98 3.19 -1.14
CA ALA A 78 -11.23 1.81 -0.70
C ALA A 78 -10.80 0.75 -1.72
N HIS A 79 -10.90 1.06 -3.02
CA HIS A 79 -10.40 0.17 -4.08
C HIS A 79 -8.88 0.02 -4.05
N GLN A 80 -8.14 1.10 -3.81
CA GLN A 80 -6.68 1.03 -3.61
C GLN A 80 -6.35 0.22 -2.36
N ILE A 81 -7.03 0.47 -1.25
CA ILE A 81 -6.80 -0.23 0.01
C ILE A 81 -7.08 -1.73 -0.15
N SER A 82 -8.23 -2.10 -0.72
CA SER A 82 -8.60 -3.50 -0.96
C SER A 82 -7.59 -4.22 -1.86
N TYR A 83 -7.15 -3.57 -2.95
CA TYR A 83 -6.13 -4.12 -3.84
C TYR A 83 -4.82 -4.42 -3.10
N HIS A 84 -4.31 -3.47 -2.32
CA HIS A 84 -3.05 -3.64 -1.59
C HIS A 84 -3.18 -4.61 -0.42
N PHE A 85 -4.34 -4.65 0.25
CA PHE A 85 -4.64 -5.65 1.26
C PHE A 85 -4.56 -7.07 0.68
N ASN A 86 -5.11 -7.30 -0.51
CA ASN A 86 -5.00 -8.59 -1.19
C ASN A 86 -3.54 -8.96 -1.50
N LEU A 87 -2.72 -8.02 -1.98
CA LEU A 87 -1.28 -8.27 -2.19
C LEU A 87 -0.55 -8.67 -0.90
N ILE A 88 -0.91 -8.04 0.22
CA ILE A 88 -0.35 -8.36 1.54
C ILE A 88 -0.76 -9.77 1.98
N ALA A 89 -2.03 -10.14 1.76
CA ALA A 89 -2.57 -11.47 2.05
C ALA A 89 -1.90 -12.55 1.18
N GLU A 90 -1.76 -12.31 -0.12
CA GLU A 90 -1.08 -13.21 -1.07
C GLU A 90 0.38 -13.46 -0.67
N ASN A 91 1.06 -12.46 -0.09
CA ASN A 91 2.43 -12.61 0.40
C ASN A 91 2.53 -13.31 1.77
N GLY A 92 1.39 -13.66 2.38
CA GLY A 92 1.33 -14.34 3.67
C GLY A 92 1.79 -13.49 4.86
N TRP A 93 1.69 -12.16 4.76
CA TRP A 93 2.00 -11.25 5.87
C TRP A 93 0.86 -11.08 6.86
N ILE A 94 -0.37 -11.36 6.42
CA ILE A 94 -1.56 -11.34 7.25
C ILE A 94 -2.33 -12.65 7.09
N ASP A 95 -3.15 -12.91 8.08
CA ASP A 95 -4.06 -14.05 8.11
C ASP A 95 -5.50 -13.56 7.99
N THR A 96 -6.17 -13.97 6.91
CA THR A 96 -7.55 -13.58 6.60
C THR A 96 -8.59 -14.56 7.15
N ALA A 97 -8.18 -15.58 7.91
CA ALA A 97 -9.04 -16.66 8.41
C ALA A 97 -9.84 -17.41 7.31
N GLY A 98 -9.30 -17.44 6.07
CA GLY A 98 -9.85 -18.21 4.96
C GLY A 98 -11.18 -17.71 4.39
N ARG A 99 -11.69 -16.57 4.89
CA ARG A 99 -12.88 -15.90 4.35
C ARG A 99 -12.40 -14.72 3.52
N ASN A 100 -13.10 -14.39 2.44
CA ASN A 100 -12.93 -13.11 1.79
C ASN A 100 -14.33 -12.53 1.63
N PRO A 101 -14.68 -11.42 2.31
CA PRO A 101 -15.94 -10.75 2.09
C PRO A 101 -16.07 -10.31 0.63
N THR A 102 -17.24 -9.78 0.29
CA THR A 102 -17.51 -9.18 -1.03
C THR A 102 -16.43 -8.17 -1.44
N SER A 103 -16.45 -7.72 -2.71
CA SER A 103 -15.43 -6.84 -3.31
C SER A 103 -15.10 -5.52 -2.60
N ARG A 104 -15.80 -5.17 -1.51
CA ARG A 104 -15.57 -3.95 -0.70
C ARG A 104 -15.21 -4.21 0.76
N GLY A 105 -15.01 -5.47 1.16
CA GLY A 105 -14.69 -5.84 2.53
C GLY A 105 -13.43 -6.70 2.65
N PHE A 106 -12.97 -6.90 3.88
CA PHE A 106 -11.90 -7.85 4.18
C PHE A 106 -12.13 -8.52 5.53
N THR A 107 -11.52 -9.70 5.70
CA THR A 107 -11.40 -10.35 7.01
C THR A 107 -9.95 -10.33 7.46
N PHE A 108 -9.76 -10.11 8.75
CA PHE A 108 -8.44 -10.04 9.35
C PHE A 108 -8.46 -10.73 10.72
N ARG A 109 -7.54 -11.67 10.92
CA ARG A 109 -7.35 -12.39 12.19
C ARG A 109 -6.11 -11.89 12.91
N SER A 110 -4.97 -11.86 12.23
CA SER A 110 -3.70 -11.44 12.80
C SER A 110 -2.67 -11.14 11.72
N LEU A 111 -1.61 -10.40 12.08
CA LEU A 111 -0.36 -10.46 11.30
C LEU A 111 0.29 -11.83 11.50
N THR A 112 0.99 -12.31 10.48
CA THR A 112 1.89 -13.46 10.64
C THR A 112 3.23 -12.98 11.20
N SER A 113 4.09 -13.92 11.63
CA SER A 113 5.46 -13.57 12.04
C SER A 113 6.22 -12.79 10.94
N LYS A 114 5.98 -13.10 9.65
CA LYS A 114 6.56 -12.34 8.53
C LYS A 114 5.99 -10.92 8.41
N GLY A 115 4.70 -10.76 8.72
CA GLY A 115 4.06 -9.44 8.76
C GLY A 115 4.64 -8.56 9.86
N HIS A 116 4.85 -9.10 11.06
CA HIS A 116 5.50 -8.38 12.17
C HIS A 116 6.94 -8.00 11.84
N ASP A 117 7.73 -8.92 11.30
CA ASP A 117 9.09 -8.63 10.82
C ASP A 117 9.13 -7.45 9.85
N PHE A 118 8.17 -7.39 8.91
CA PHE A 118 8.07 -6.31 7.96
C PHE A 118 7.68 -5.00 8.67
N ALA A 119 6.63 -5.03 9.50
CA ALA A 119 6.16 -3.89 10.28
C ALA A 119 7.29 -3.24 11.09
N ASP A 120 8.08 -4.05 11.79
CA ASP A 120 9.21 -3.57 12.59
C ASP A 120 10.33 -2.99 11.71
N SER A 121 10.61 -3.58 10.55
CA SER A 121 11.62 -3.07 9.63
C SER A 121 11.27 -1.71 9.01
N VAL A 122 9.99 -1.37 8.91
CA VAL A 122 9.50 -0.13 8.28
C VAL A 122 8.91 0.87 9.27
N ARG A 123 9.00 0.59 10.58
CA ARG A 123 8.42 1.45 11.63
C ARG A 123 9.09 2.82 11.68
N ASP A 124 10.42 2.85 11.62
CA ASP A 124 11.20 4.09 11.65
C ASP A 124 11.12 4.83 10.29
N ASP A 125 10.66 6.08 10.32
CA ASP A 125 10.49 6.91 9.12
C ASP A 125 11.81 7.19 8.37
N LYS A 126 12.94 7.30 9.09
CA LYS A 126 14.25 7.54 8.47
C LYS A 126 14.76 6.28 7.78
N ILE A 127 14.58 5.12 8.41
CA ILE A 127 14.90 3.81 7.81
C ILE A 127 14.02 3.60 6.59
N TRP A 128 12.72 3.90 6.68
CA TRP A 128 11.81 3.78 5.55
C TRP A 128 12.18 4.69 4.38
N ALA A 129 12.47 5.97 4.64
CA ALA A 129 12.90 6.91 3.61
C ALA A 129 14.18 6.43 2.90
N THR A 130 15.17 5.99 3.68
CA THR A 130 16.43 5.43 3.16
C THR A 130 16.20 4.17 2.33
N THR A 131 15.26 3.31 2.76
CA THR A 131 14.90 2.09 2.04
C THR A 131 14.28 2.41 0.68
N LYS A 132 13.34 3.38 0.63
CA LYS A 132 12.74 3.83 -0.63
C LYS A 132 13.77 4.42 -1.59
N GLU A 133 14.66 5.28 -1.09
CA GLU A 133 15.75 5.83 -1.90
C GLU A 133 16.67 4.74 -2.46
N GLY A 134 17.02 3.75 -1.64
CA GLY A 134 17.84 2.60 -2.06
C GLY A 134 17.18 1.78 -3.16
N ALA A 135 15.89 1.47 -3.01
CA ALA A 135 15.13 0.73 -4.02
C ALA A 135 14.97 1.50 -5.33
N LEU A 136 14.75 2.82 -5.28
CA LEU A 136 14.69 3.68 -6.48
C LEU A 136 16.01 3.64 -7.25
N LYS A 137 17.15 3.71 -6.53
CA LYS A 137 18.49 3.63 -7.12
C LYS A 137 18.79 2.26 -7.72
N ALA A 138 18.21 1.19 -7.18
CA ALA A 138 18.39 -0.17 -7.67
C ALA A 138 17.55 -0.51 -8.91
N GLY A 139 16.70 0.41 -9.39
CA GLY A 139 15.91 0.24 -10.62
C GLY A 139 14.77 -0.79 -10.52
N GLY A 140 14.43 -1.23 -9.30
CA GLY A 140 13.41 -2.24 -9.08
C GLY A 140 12.78 -2.14 -7.69
N PHE A 141 11.45 -2.26 -7.66
CA PHE A 141 10.66 -2.31 -6.44
C PHE A 141 10.03 -3.69 -6.35
N THR A 142 10.48 -4.56 -5.45
CA THR A 142 9.73 -5.76 -5.03
C THR A 142 9.51 -5.72 -3.53
N LEU A 143 8.40 -6.31 -3.05
CA LEU A 143 8.08 -6.38 -1.62
C LEU A 143 9.20 -7.07 -0.83
N GLU A 144 9.74 -8.14 -1.40
CA GLU A 144 10.85 -8.90 -0.83
C GLU A 144 12.14 -8.07 -0.78
N LEU A 145 12.49 -7.36 -1.85
CA LEU A 145 13.69 -6.52 -1.88
C LEU A 145 13.64 -5.42 -0.84
N LEU A 146 12.48 -4.78 -0.65
CA LEU A 146 12.30 -3.73 0.36
C LEU A 146 12.41 -4.29 1.78
N GLY A 147 11.79 -5.46 2.04
CA GLY A 147 11.95 -6.14 3.32
C GLY A 147 13.42 -6.50 3.60
N ASN A 148 14.13 -6.99 2.60
CA ASN A 148 15.56 -7.33 2.72
C ASN A 148 16.43 -6.09 2.94
N LEU A 149 16.17 -5.00 2.23
CA LEU A 149 16.88 -3.73 2.40
C LEU A 149 16.62 -3.11 3.77
N ALA A 150 15.37 -3.05 4.21
CA ALA A 150 15.00 -2.53 5.52
C ALA A 150 15.65 -3.34 6.65
N LYS A 151 15.57 -4.68 6.58
CA LYS A 151 16.27 -5.58 7.52
C LYS A 151 17.77 -5.35 7.53
N GLY A 152 18.40 -5.18 6.36
CA GLY A 152 19.83 -4.87 6.25
C GLY A 152 20.21 -3.53 6.88
N LEU A 153 19.38 -2.49 6.72
CA LEU A 153 19.60 -1.19 7.35
C LEU A 153 19.47 -1.27 8.88
N VAL A 154 18.47 -2.00 9.39
CA VAL A 154 18.32 -2.25 10.83
C VAL A 154 19.54 -2.98 11.39
N LYS A 155 20.01 -4.05 10.72
CA LYS A 155 21.24 -4.76 11.11
C LYS A 155 22.45 -3.83 11.20
N LYS A 156 22.65 -2.99 10.19
CA LYS A 156 23.74 -2.00 10.18
C LYS A 156 23.62 -0.96 11.30
N GLN A 157 22.41 -0.61 11.73
CA GLN A 157 22.21 0.27 12.89
C GLN A 157 22.49 -0.48 14.20
N LEU A 158 22.07 -1.74 14.30
CA LEU A 158 22.37 -2.59 15.46
C LEU A 158 23.87 -2.77 15.65
N GLU A 159 24.62 -3.10 14.60
CA GLU A 159 26.08 -3.19 14.63
C GLU A 159 26.73 -1.92 15.19
N LYS A 160 26.25 -0.75 14.75
CA LYS A 160 26.75 0.55 15.25
C LYS A 160 26.43 0.79 16.72
N HIS A 161 25.38 0.19 17.26
CA HIS A 161 24.93 0.43 18.64
C HIS A 161 25.40 -0.65 19.62
N THR A 162 25.53 -1.90 19.17
CA THR A 162 25.89 -3.05 20.01
C THR A 162 27.33 -3.50 19.81
N GLY A 163 27.96 -3.15 18.68
CA GLY A 163 29.30 -3.63 18.31
C GLY A 163 29.33 -5.10 17.88
N ILE A 164 28.17 -5.74 17.69
CA ILE A 164 28.04 -7.14 17.30
C ILE A 164 27.63 -7.24 15.82
N GLU A 165 28.41 -7.97 15.03
CA GLU A 165 28.16 -8.24 13.60
C GLU A 165 27.15 -9.39 13.43
N LEU A 166 26.11 -9.20 12.58
CA LEU A 166 24.91 -10.07 12.48
C LEU A 166 24.57 -10.57 11.07
#